data_AF-R7CC99-F1
#
_entry.id   AF-R7CC99-F1
#
_cell.length_a   1.000
_cell.length_b   1.000
_cell.length_c   1.000
_cell.angle_alpha   90.00
_cell.angle_beta   90.00
_cell.angle_gamma   90.00
#
_symmetry.space_group_name_H-M   'P 1'
#
loop_
_entity.id
_entity.type
_entity.pdbx_description
1 polymer ?
#
loop_
_entity_poly.entity_id
_entity_poly.type
_entity_poly.pdbx_seq_one_letter_code
_entity_poly.pdbx_strand_id
1 'polypeptide(L)'
;MLIKQGTVCAVEGDMKVAMGMSIMKTISGACQLSEFYTFDFNDDVVLIGHSGSGDACFSTARKASMEIVPVFHGKTGGGFLTRFYPKPGPVTYLAITQDADGHFKFIVSEGVIEDGPTLQNGDTTFRTRFSIGAREWNNRWCECGPTHHFAAAQGSWTGTIQKVAEILNVPVEVVC
;
A
#
# COMPACT_ATOMS: atom_id res chain seq x y z
N MET A 1 7.04 5.61 17.15
CA MET A 1 6.57 4.59 16.19
C MET A 1 7.76 3.72 15.80
N LEU A 2 7.65 2.39 15.92
CA LEU A 2 8.74 1.44 15.62
C LEU A 2 9.26 1.57 14.18
N ILE A 3 8.38 1.88 13.24
CA ILE A 3 8.75 2.07 11.82
C ILE A 3 9.72 3.22 11.59
N LYS A 4 9.71 4.25 12.45
CA LYS A 4 10.70 5.34 12.42
C LYS A 4 12.10 4.83 12.80
N GLN A 5 12.18 3.79 13.62
CA GLN A 5 13.41 3.13 14.02
C GLN A 5 13.81 2.00 13.04
N GLY A 6 13.14 1.89 11.89
CA GLY A 6 13.40 0.88 10.86
C GLY A 6 12.64 -0.43 11.05
N THR A 7 11.85 -0.59 12.11
CA THR A 7 11.04 -1.81 12.33
C THR A 7 9.63 -1.62 11.79
N VAL A 8 9.34 -2.21 10.63
CA VAL A 8 7.97 -2.23 10.08
C VAL A 8 7.07 -3.14 10.92
N CYS A 9 5.80 -2.79 11.04
CA CYS A 9 4.83 -3.58 11.81
C CYS A 9 3.66 -3.95 10.90
N ALA A 10 3.74 -5.08 10.21
CA ALA A 10 2.61 -5.56 9.45
C ALA A 10 1.42 -5.84 10.38
N VAL A 11 0.23 -5.57 9.88
CA VAL A 11 -1.00 -5.96 10.57
C VAL A 11 -1.25 -7.45 10.35
N GLU A 12 -2.06 -8.06 11.21
CA GLU A 12 -2.64 -9.39 10.98
C GLU A 12 -1.64 -10.56 10.81
N GLY A 13 -0.39 -10.34 11.18
CA GLY A 13 0.67 -11.35 11.07
C GLY A 13 1.17 -11.57 9.63
N ASP A 14 0.86 -10.66 8.70
CA ASP A 14 1.25 -10.81 7.30
C ASP A 14 2.77 -10.55 7.12
N MET A 15 3.53 -11.64 7.06
CA MET A 15 4.98 -11.58 6.88
C MET A 15 5.39 -11.08 5.49
N LYS A 16 4.60 -11.31 4.44
CA LYS A 16 4.96 -10.94 3.07
C LYS A 16 4.85 -9.43 2.86
N VAL A 17 3.81 -8.80 3.41
CA VAL A 17 3.76 -7.34 3.42
C VAL A 17 4.82 -6.73 4.34
N ALA A 18 5.19 -7.39 5.46
CA ALA A 18 6.31 -6.92 6.28
C ALA A 18 7.63 -6.87 5.50
N MET A 19 7.90 -7.88 4.67
CA MET A 19 9.04 -7.88 3.75
C MET A 19 8.93 -6.73 2.73
N GLY A 20 7.77 -6.59 2.08
CA GLY A 20 7.52 -5.53 1.10
C GLY A 20 7.67 -4.13 1.69
N MET A 21 7.14 -3.90 2.89
CA MET A 21 7.30 -2.65 3.63
C MET A 21 8.77 -2.39 3.98
N SER A 22 9.53 -3.41 4.38
CA SER A 22 10.95 -3.25 4.72
C SER A 22 11.76 -2.79 3.50
N ILE A 23 11.54 -3.43 2.35
CA ILE A 23 12.14 -3.01 1.07
C ILE A 23 11.72 -1.58 0.74
N MET A 24 10.41 -1.33 0.74
CA MET A 24 9.84 -0.04 0.34
C MET A 24 10.33 1.09 1.25
N LYS A 25 10.29 0.93 2.57
CA LYS A 25 10.81 1.87 3.55
C LYS A 25 12.29 2.18 3.32
N THR A 26 13.08 1.17 3.00
CA THR A 26 14.53 1.31 2.77
C THR A 26 14.82 2.16 1.54
N ILE A 27 14.10 1.91 0.43
CA ILE A 27 14.36 2.62 -0.82
C ILE A 27 13.70 4.00 -0.88
N SER A 28 12.52 4.17 -0.28
CA SER A 28 11.71 5.40 -0.38
C SER A 28 11.77 6.32 0.84
N GLY A 29 12.30 5.84 1.96
CA GLY A 29 12.36 6.59 3.22
C GLY A 29 11.04 6.62 4.00
N ALA A 30 9.89 6.30 3.40
CA ALA A 30 8.59 6.21 4.09
C ALA A 30 7.63 5.29 3.32
N CYS A 31 6.91 4.43 4.04
CA CYS A 31 5.87 3.60 3.43
C CYS A 31 4.66 3.45 4.34
N GLN A 32 3.59 2.95 3.75
CA GLN A 32 2.31 2.66 4.38
C GLN A 32 1.88 1.25 3.98
N LEU A 33 1.47 0.43 4.95
CA LEU A 33 0.74 -0.80 4.64
C LEU A 33 -0.60 -0.39 4.03
N SER A 34 -0.95 -1.01 2.90
CA SER A 34 -2.19 -0.72 2.18
C SER A 34 -2.86 -2.00 1.70
N GLU A 35 -4.15 -1.90 1.45
CA GLU A 35 -4.99 -2.83 0.71
C GLU A 35 -5.98 -2.02 -0.14
N PHE A 36 -6.58 -2.61 -1.17
CA PHE A 36 -7.68 -1.96 -1.88
C PHE A 36 -8.98 -2.18 -1.09
N TYR A 37 -9.62 -1.10 -0.65
CA TYR A 37 -10.89 -1.17 0.07
C TYR A 37 -12.09 -1.28 -0.88
N THR A 38 -12.10 -0.49 -1.95
CA THR A 38 -13.20 -0.47 -2.89
C THR A 38 -12.81 0.19 -4.22
N PHE A 39 -13.70 0.09 -5.20
CA PHE A 39 -13.52 0.63 -6.55
C PHE A 39 -14.62 1.65 -6.84
N ASP A 40 -14.23 2.83 -7.32
CA ASP A 40 -15.16 3.76 -7.94
C ASP A 40 -14.99 3.67 -9.45
N PHE A 41 -15.90 2.93 -10.10
CA PHE A 41 -15.84 2.74 -11.55
C PHE A 41 -16.36 3.94 -12.35
N ASN A 42 -17.05 4.90 -11.71
CA ASN A 42 -17.48 6.11 -12.39
C ASN A 42 -16.31 7.09 -12.52
N ASP A 43 -15.55 7.24 -11.44
CA ASP A 43 -14.34 8.05 -11.42
C ASP A 43 -13.10 7.30 -11.95
N ASP A 44 -13.22 5.98 -12.17
CA ASP A 44 -12.16 5.07 -12.58
C ASP A 44 -10.93 5.12 -11.66
N VAL A 45 -11.19 4.98 -10.35
CA VAL A 45 -10.17 4.97 -9.29
C VAL A 45 -10.38 3.81 -8.32
N VAL A 46 -9.29 3.41 -7.69
CA VAL A 46 -9.29 2.44 -6.58
C VAL A 46 -9.06 3.19 -5.28
N LEU A 47 -9.93 2.97 -4.29
CA LEU A 47 -9.73 3.49 -2.95
C LEU A 47 -8.83 2.50 -2.21
N ILE A 48 -7.62 2.96 -1.93
CA ILE A 48 -6.56 2.17 -1.30
C ILE A 48 -6.26 2.78 0.06
N GLY A 49 -6.00 1.92 1.04
CA GLY A 49 -5.81 2.36 2.41
C GLY A 49 -5.50 1.22 3.36
N HIS A 50 -5.25 1.55 4.62
CA HIS A 50 -5.31 0.59 5.73
C HIS A 50 -5.29 1.35 7.06
N SER A 51 -5.73 0.68 8.11
CA SER A 51 -5.57 1.12 9.49
C SER A 51 -4.10 1.15 9.96
N GLY A 52 -3.66 2.30 10.48
CA GLY A 52 -2.62 2.45 11.52
C GLY A 52 -1.15 2.03 11.25
N SER A 53 -0.87 1.17 10.27
CA SER A 53 0.50 0.70 10.00
C SER A 53 1.18 1.47 8.87
N GLY A 54 1.97 2.45 9.27
CA GLY A 54 2.91 3.10 8.37
C GLY A 54 3.63 4.27 8.99
N ASP A 55 4.42 4.93 8.16
CA ASP A 55 5.28 6.03 8.58
C ASP A 55 4.53 7.35 8.59
N ALA A 56 4.68 8.14 9.66
CA ALA A 56 4.11 9.48 9.72
C ALA A 56 4.59 10.40 8.57
N CYS A 57 5.77 10.14 8.01
CA CYS A 57 6.31 10.82 6.83
C CYS A 57 5.53 10.52 5.54
N PHE A 58 4.70 9.46 5.50
CA PHE A 58 3.76 9.22 4.40
C PHE A 58 2.65 10.29 4.36
N SER A 59 2.43 11.00 5.47
CA SER A 59 1.47 12.10 5.58
C SER A 59 2.08 13.41 5.08
N THR A 60 2.09 13.61 3.76
CA THR A 60 2.76 14.75 3.12
C THR A 60 1.88 15.98 2.88
N ALA A 61 0.54 15.84 2.93
CA ALA A 61 -0.41 16.93 2.72
C ALA A 61 -0.63 17.75 3.98
N ARG A 62 -0.71 17.06 5.12
CA ARG A 62 -0.83 17.63 6.46
C ARG A 62 -0.29 16.66 7.49
N LYS A 63 -0.14 17.12 8.74
CA LYS A 63 0.29 16.27 9.86
C LYS A 63 -0.67 15.09 10.04
N ALA A 64 -0.13 13.91 10.29
CA ALA A 64 -0.90 12.72 10.66
C ALA A 64 -1.77 12.99 11.90
N SER A 65 -2.95 12.38 11.97
CA SER A 65 -3.88 12.49 13.10
C SER A 65 -4.14 11.14 13.76
N MET A 66 -4.69 11.19 14.98
CA MET A 66 -5.29 10.04 15.63
C MET A 66 -6.81 10.18 15.55
N GLU A 67 -7.47 9.23 14.91
CA GLU A 67 -8.92 9.19 14.78
C GLU A 67 -9.50 8.23 15.82
N ILE A 68 -10.41 8.71 16.66
CA ILE A 68 -11.12 7.85 17.61
C ILE A 68 -12.30 7.21 16.88
N VAL A 69 -12.33 5.88 16.85
CA VAL A 69 -13.43 5.11 16.27
C VAL A 69 -14.18 4.34 17.35
N PRO A 70 -15.52 4.31 17.31
CA PRO A 70 -16.33 3.58 18.28
C PRO A 70 -16.18 2.06 18.13
N VAL A 71 -15.83 1.60 16.93
CA VAL A 71 -15.62 0.19 16.59
C VAL A 71 -14.46 0.12 15.59
N PHE A 72 -13.49 -0.76 15.84
CA PHE A 72 -12.50 -1.14 14.83
C PHE A 72 -13.13 -2.09 13.81
N HIS A 73 -12.82 -1.94 12.52
CA HIS A 73 -13.28 -2.87 11.48
C HIS A 73 -12.94 -4.31 11.86
N GLY A 74 -13.99 -5.15 11.99
CA GLY A 74 -13.85 -6.57 12.30
C GLY A 74 -13.51 -6.92 13.75
N LYS A 75 -13.54 -5.98 14.71
CA LYS A 75 -13.17 -6.24 16.12
C LYS A 75 -14.20 -5.71 17.11
N THR A 76 -14.29 -6.33 18.28
CA THR A 76 -15.14 -5.84 19.39
C THR A 76 -14.48 -4.66 20.09
N GLY A 77 -15.15 -3.51 20.13
CA GLY A 77 -14.70 -2.32 20.83
C GLY A 77 -14.04 -1.26 19.93
N GLY A 78 -13.89 -0.06 20.49
CA GLY A 78 -13.31 1.10 19.83
C GLY A 78 -11.88 1.41 20.27
N GLY A 79 -11.30 2.44 19.67
CA GLY A 79 -9.98 2.94 20.05
C GLY A 79 -9.51 4.02 19.08
N PHE A 80 -8.21 4.17 18.92
CA PHE A 80 -7.62 5.17 18.03
C PHE A 80 -6.89 4.53 16.85
N LEU A 81 -7.02 5.16 15.69
CA LEU A 81 -6.33 4.83 14.45
C LEU A 81 -5.37 5.96 14.10
N THR A 82 -4.20 5.63 13.56
CA THR A 82 -3.36 6.66 12.95
C THR A 82 -3.81 6.87 11.51
N ARG A 83 -4.13 8.12 11.15
CA ARG A 83 -4.52 8.52 9.80
C ARG A 83 -3.45 9.40 9.17
N PHE A 84 -3.04 9.02 7.97
CA PHE A 84 -2.07 9.72 7.14
C PHE A 84 -2.76 10.39 5.95
N TYR A 85 -2.12 11.44 5.44
CA TYR A 85 -2.66 12.29 4.39
C TYR A 85 -1.62 12.46 3.28
N PRO A 86 -1.49 11.51 2.34
CA PRO A 86 -0.61 11.68 1.21
C PRO A 86 -1.13 12.78 0.29
N LYS A 87 -0.23 13.62 -0.24
CA LYS A 87 -0.56 14.56 -1.33
C LYS A 87 -0.91 13.82 -2.62
N PRO A 88 -1.71 14.44 -3.51
CA PRO A 88 -1.81 13.99 -4.89
C PRO A 88 -0.44 13.88 -5.57
N GLY A 89 -0.29 12.91 -6.45
CA GLY A 89 0.95 12.64 -7.17
C GLY A 89 1.27 11.14 -7.29
N PRO A 90 2.43 10.80 -7.88
CA PRO A 90 2.81 9.41 -8.12
C PRO A 90 2.85 8.58 -6.84
N VAL A 91 2.47 7.31 -6.95
CA VAL A 91 2.56 6.31 -5.88
C VAL A 91 2.95 4.96 -6.47
N THR A 92 3.80 4.24 -5.76
CA THR A 92 4.23 2.89 -6.10
C THR A 92 3.75 1.91 -5.05
N TYR A 93 3.26 0.76 -5.50
CA TYR A 93 2.85 -0.37 -4.69
C TYR A 93 3.81 -1.54 -4.90
N LEU A 94 4.13 -2.24 -3.81
CA LEU A 94 4.89 -3.49 -3.83
C LEU A 94 4.13 -4.56 -3.05
N ALA A 95 3.65 -5.57 -3.76
CA ALA A 95 3.18 -6.81 -3.18
C ALA A 95 4.24 -7.91 -3.35
N ILE A 96 4.21 -8.88 -2.45
CA ILE A 96 5.05 -10.07 -2.51
C ILE A 96 4.14 -11.28 -2.44
N THR A 97 4.31 -12.19 -3.40
CA THR A 97 3.68 -13.51 -3.39
C THR A 97 4.73 -14.60 -3.50
N GLN A 98 4.29 -15.85 -3.58
CA GLN A 98 5.14 -17.00 -3.83
C GLN A 98 4.42 -18.00 -4.74
N ASP A 99 5.18 -18.79 -5.48
CA ASP A 99 4.65 -19.93 -6.22
C ASP A 99 4.49 -21.18 -5.34
N ALA A 100 4.06 -22.29 -5.95
CA ALA A 100 3.83 -23.56 -5.28
C ALA A 100 5.10 -24.21 -4.71
N ASP A 101 6.26 -23.88 -5.29
CA ASP A 101 7.57 -24.36 -4.85
C ASP A 101 8.20 -23.43 -3.78
N GLY A 102 7.51 -22.33 -3.45
CA GLY A 102 7.92 -21.37 -2.42
C GLY A 102 8.87 -20.28 -2.92
N HIS A 103 9.06 -20.14 -4.23
CA HIS A 103 9.85 -19.05 -4.78
C HIS A 103 9.05 -17.75 -4.74
N PHE A 104 9.66 -16.70 -4.18
CA PHE A 104 9.02 -15.39 -4.11
C PHE A 104 8.86 -14.77 -5.50
N LYS A 105 7.81 -13.96 -5.67
CA LYS A 105 7.57 -13.09 -6.83
C LYS A 105 7.19 -11.70 -6.32
N PHE A 106 7.81 -10.67 -6.87
CA PHE A 106 7.41 -9.28 -6.65
C PHE A 106 6.36 -8.87 -7.66
N ILE A 107 5.38 -8.11 -7.21
CA ILE A 107 4.33 -7.55 -8.04
C ILE A 107 4.30 -6.05 -7.73
N VAL A 108 4.58 -5.25 -8.76
CA VAL A 108 4.76 -3.81 -8.66
C VAL A 108 3.68 -3.14 -9.47
N SER A 109 3.12 -2.05 -8.94
CA SER A 109 2.21 -1.21 -9.70
C SER A 109 2.48 0.25 -9.39
N GLU A 110 2.35 1.11 -10.40
CA GLU A 110 2.41 2.55 -10.25
C GLU A 110 1.08 3.17 -10.63
N GLY A 111 0.68 4.18 -9.86
CA GLY A 111 -0.52 4.96 -10.10
C GLY A 111 -0.31 6.41 -9.68
N VAL A 112 -1.40 7.17 -9.70
CA VAL A 112 -1.44 8.55 -9.25
C VAL A 112 -2.48 8.68 -8.15
N ILE A 113 -2.06 9.18 -6.99
CA ILE A 113 -2.97 9.62 -5.93
C ILE A 113 -3.70 10.86 -6.44
N GLU A 114 -5.03 10.81 -6.42
CA GLU A 114 -5.89 11.91 -6.83
C GLU A 114 -6.64 12.50 -5.65
N ASP A 115 -6.98 13.78 -5.75
CA ASP A 115 -7.93 14.41 -4.84
C ASP A 115 -9.34 13.82 -5.01
N GLY A 116 -10.14 13.93 -3.96
CA GLY A 116 -11.55 13.55 -3.98
C GLY A 116 -12.02 12.92 -2.67
N PRO A 117 -13.30 12.54 -2.59
CA PRO A 117 -13.86 11.89 -1.41
C PRO A 117 -13.17 10.55 -1.14
N THR A 118 -12.80 10.33 0.13
CA THR A 118 -12.26 9.06 0.64
C THR A 118 -13.21 8.47 1.68
N LEU A 119 -13.00 7.20 2.04
CA LEU A 119 -13.76 6.58 3.11
C LEU A 119 -13.56 7.34 4.43
N GLN A 120 -14.65 7.63 5.13
CA GLN A 120 -14.66 8.35 6.42
C GLN A 120 -14.80 7.38 7.60
N ASN A 121 -14.04 6.28 7.53
CA ASN A 121 -14.12 5.17 8.48
C ASN A 121 -12.98 5.22 9.54
N GLY A 122 -12.19 6.29 9.54
CA GLY A 122 -11.04 6.53 10.44
C GLY A 122 -9.68 6.13 9.84
N ASP A 123 -9.66 5.28 8.82
CA ASP A 123 -8.42 4.79 8.23
C ASP A 123 -7.75 5.81 7.31
N THR A 124 -6.46 5.57 7.07
CA THR A 124 -5.79 6.18 5.92
C THR A 124 -6.42 5.60 4.66
N THR A 125 -7.04 6.44 3.85
CA THR A 125 -7.62 6.06 2.56
C THR A 125 -7.29 7.15 1.56
N PHE A 126 -6.88 6.76 0.35
CA PHE A 126 -6.57 7.65 -0.75
C PHE A 126 -7.02 7.03 -2.07
N ARG A 127 -7.39 7.89 -3.03
CA ARG A 127 -7.87 7.49 -4.36
C ARG A 127 -6.68 7.32 -5.28
N THR A 128 -6.64 6.22 -6.00
CA THR A 128 -5.54 5.91 -6.91
C THR A 128 -6.08 5.65 -8.31
N ARG A 129 -5.61 6.42 -9.28
CA ARG A 129 -5.81 6.14 -10.70
C ARG A 129 -4.63 5.34 -11.24
N PHE A 130 -4.94 4.28 -11.98
CA PHE A 130 -3.96 3.48 -12.71
C PHE A 130 -4.06 3.76 -14.21
N SER A 131 -2.95 3.69 -14.95
CA SER A 131 -2.89 4.04 -16.39
C SER A 131 -3.74 3.14 -17.29
N ILE A 132 -3.91 1.87 -16.91
CA ILE A 132 -4.78 0.90 -17.59
C ILE A 132 -6.24 0.94 -17.11
N GLY A 133 -6.59 1.85 -16.19
CA GLY A 133 -7.92 1.93 -15.58
C GLY A 133 -8.13 0.90 -14.46
N ALA A 134 -9.07 1.18 -13.57
CA ALA A 134 -9.28 0.42 -12.33
C ALA A 134 -9.68 -1.04 -12.58
N ARG A 135 -10.47 -1.30 -13.62
CA ARG A 135 -10.96 -2.64 -13.95
C ARG A 135 -9.87 -3.55 -14.50
N GLU A 136 -9.11 -3.07 -15.48
CA GLU A 136 -8.02 -3.85 -16.07
C GLU A 136 -6.87 -4.00 -15.09
N TRP A 137 -6.58 -2.96 -14.29
CA TRP A 137 -5.64 -3.06 -13.19
C TRP A 137 -6.02 -4.18 -12.23
N ASN A 138 -7.29 -4.23 -11.78
CA ASN A 138 -7.75 -5.28 -10.87
C ASN A 138 -7.57 -6.67 -11.48
N ASN A 139 -7.96 -6.87 -12.74
CA ASN A 139 -7.80 -8.16 -13.42
C ASN A 139 -6.34 -8.60 -13.44
N ARG A 140 -5.44 -7.76 -13.97
CA ARG A 140 -4.01 -8.07 -14.08
C ARG A 140 -3.34 -8.22 -12.71
N TRP A 141 -3.66 -7.37 -11.76
CA TRP A 141 -3.15 -7.46 -10.38
C TRP A 141 -3.55 -8.78 -9.74
N CYS A 142 -4.83 -9.17 -9.85
CA CYS A 142 -5.31 -10.45 -9.31
C CYS A 142 -4.73 -11.67 -10.05
N GLU A 143 -4.52 -11.61 -11.37
CA GLU A 143 -3.87 -12.67 -12.15
C GLU A 143 -2.44 -12.96 -11.66
N CYS A 144 -1.77 -11.98 -11.07
CA CYS A 144 -0.45 -12.17 -10.48
C CYS A 144 -0.47 -12.95 -9.16
N GLY A 145 -1.65 -13.15 -8.55
CA GLY A 145 -1.82 -13.82 -7.27
C GLY A 145 -1.15 -13.16 -6.06
N PRO A 146 -1.16 -11.82 -5.88
CA PRO A 146 -0.68 -11.18 -4.66
C PRO A 146 -1.58 -11.49 -3.45
N THR A 147 -1.07 -11.24 -2.25
CA THR A 147 -1.92 -11.03 -1.07
C THR A 147 -2.76 -9.76 -1.22
N HIS A 148 -3.79 -9.60 -0.40
CA HIS A 148 -4.58 -8.36 -0.38
C HIS A 148 -3.77 -7.18 0.19
N HIS A 149 -2.83 -7.44 1.11
CA HIS A 149 -1.90 -6.43 1.61
C HIS A 149 -0.72 -6.18 0.68
N PHE A 150 -0.29 -4.92 0.61
CA PHE A 150 0.88 -4.45 -0.11
C PHE A 150 1.45 -3.16 0.50
N ALA A 151 2.73 -2.89 0.25
CA ALA A 151 3.38 -1.67 0.70
C ALA A 151 3.17 -0.54 -0.32
N ALA A 152 2.81 0.65 0.14
CA ALA A 152 2.69 1.86 -0.66
C ALA A 152 3.77 2.88 -0.29
N ALA A 153 4.35 3.54 -1.28
CA ALA A 153 5.19 4.72 -1.09
C ALA A 153 4.88 5.79 -2.14
N GLN A 154 4.86 7.06 -1.73
CA GLN A 154 4.73 8.16 -2.68
C GLN A 154 6.00 8.30 -3.53
N GLY A 155 5.83 8.61 -4.81
CA GLY A 155 6.86 8.63 -5.84
C GLY A 155 6.83 7.39 -6.74
N SER A 156 7.67 7.43 -7.77
CA SER A 156 7.91 6.32 -8.70
C SER A 156 9.15 5.54 -8.28
N TRP A 157 8.94 4.30 -7.88
CA TRP A 157 9.97 3.42 -7.31
C TRP A 157 10.16 2.13 -8.11
N THR A 158 9.39 1.90 -9.17
CA THR A 158 9.43 0.65 -9.95
C THR A 158 10.83 0.29 -10.43
N GLY A 159 11.56 1.25 -11.02
CA GLY A 159 12.92 1.01 -11.50
C GLY A 159 13.91 0.66 -10.39
N THR A 160 13.72 1.17 -9.18
CA THR A 160 14.55 0.80 -8.01
C THR A 160 14.16 -0.58 -7.49
N ILE A 161 12.87 -0.91 -7.44
CA ILE A 161 12.38 -2.22 -7.03
C ILE A 161 12.88 -3.31 -7.98
N GLN A 162 12.88 -3.07 -9.29
CA GLN A 162 13.41 -4.00 -10.29
C GLN A 162 14.89 -4.32 -10.03
N LYS A 163 15.71 -3.31 -9.69
CA LYS A 163 17.12 -3.51 -9.33
C LYS A 163 17.27 -4.31 -8.03
N VAL A 164 16.43 -4.05 -7.02
CA VAL A 164 16.41 -4.84 -5.79
C VAL A 164 16.08 -6.30 -6.09
N ALA A 165 15.07 -6.54 -6.94
CA ALA A 165 14.66 -7.87 -7.32
C ALA A 165 15.74 -8.62 -8.11
N GLU A 166 16.46 -7.93 -9.01
CA GLU A 166 17.62 -8.47 -9.72
C GLU A 166 18.72 -8.92 -8.74
N ILE A 167 19.05 -8.09 -7.74
CA ILE A 167 20.03 -8.43 -6.70
C ILE A 167 19.57 -9.65 -5.87
N LEU A 168 18.27 -9.74 -5.56
CA LEU A 168 17.70 -10.83 -4.78
C LEU A 168 17.39 -12.08 -5.60
N ASN A 169 17.58 -12.03 -6.93
CA ASN A 169 17.17 -13.06 -7.88
C ASN A 169 15.68 -13.44 -7.72
N VAL A 170 14.81 -12.43 -7.66
CA VAL A 170 13.35 -12.56 -7.53
C VAL A 170 12.68 -12.06 -8.81
N PRO A 171 11.77 -12.83 -9.44
CA PRO A 171 11.01 -12.35 -10.58
C PRO A 171 10.11 -11.17 -10.21
N VAL A 172 9.93 -10.24 -11.15
CA VAL A 172 9.08 -9.05 -10.99
C VAL A 172 8.02 -9.03 -12.07
N GLU A 173 6.77 -8.82 -11.67
CA GLU A 173 5.69 -8.42 -12.55
C GLU A 173 5.38 -6.94 -12.35
N VAL A 174 5.18 -6.20 -13.43
CA VAL A 174 4.76 -4.80 -13.37
C VAL A 174 3.35 -4.68 -13.96
N VAL A 175 2.42 -4.19 -13.16
CA VAL A 175 1.02 -3.98 -13.52
C VAL A 175 0.75 -2.48 -13.59
N CYS A 176 0.75 -1.91 -14.79
CA CYS A 176 0.44 -0.49 -15.02
C CYS A 176 -0.06 -0.25 -16.44
#